data_AF-A0A847LG96-F1
#
_entry.id   AF-A0A847LG96-F1
#
_cell.length_a   1.000
_cell.length_b   1.000
_cell.length_c   1.000
_cell.angle_alpha   90.00
_cell.angle_beta   90.00
_cell.angle_gamma   90.00
#
_symmetry.space_group_name_H-M   'P 1'
#
loop_
_entity.id
_entity.type
_entity.pdbx_description
1 polymer ?
#
loop_
_entity_poly.entity_id
_entity_poly.type
_entity_poly.pdbx_seq_one_letter_code
_entity_poly.pdbx_strand_id
1 'polypeptide(L)'
;MHARHPDRRGLTLIELLVVVSILAILSMSLVPTAEIVTVRLLETDLQNNLRLLRRSIQNWHDDCEKAIERDLRAAGVGNVRATLLAIPDCFFYPPSIGSLTTTTPYTVYDAAGNYMGTFNPRAYLKFIPNNPFIQAPIWTQHYASATPVTTTSTYTLGLIDPANVQTIASGVFDVSVPPATATMRGFVQALDGTYYRDW
;
A
#
# COMPACT_ATOMS: atom_id res chain seq x y z
N MET A 1 -46.55 -13.22 -63.45
CA MET A 1 -45.52 -12.65 -62.55
C MET A 1 -44.90 -13.80 -61.76
N HIS A 2 -43.74 -14.30 -62.16
CA HIS A 2 -43.02 -15.34 -61.41
C HIS A 2 -42.00 -14.65 -60.49
N ALA A 3 -42.26 -14.67 -59.19
CA ALA A 3 -41.32 -14.22 -58.18
C ALA A 3 -40.11 -15.17 -58.17
N ARG A 4 -38.92 -14.67 -58.50
CA ARG A 4 -37.68 -15.42 -58.31
C ARG A 4 -37.47 -15.62 -56.81
N HIS A 5 -37.53 -16.87 -56.36
CA HIS A 5 -37.05 -17.23 -55.03
C HIS A 5 -35.55 -16.93 -54.97
N PRO A 6 -35.07 -16.16 -53.98
CA PRO A 6 -33.65 -15.93 -53.81
C PRO A 6 -32.99 -17.25 -53.39
N ASP A 7 -31.96 -17.66 -54.14
CA ASP A 7 -31.11 -18.81 -53.82
C ASP A 7 -30.54 -18.65 -52.41
N ARG A 8 -31.08 -19.43 -51.47
CA ARG A 8 -30.53 -19.55 -50.12
C ARG A 8 -29.28 -20.42 -50.22
N ARG A 9 -28.13 -19.80 -50.45
CA ARG A 9 -26.82 -20.46 -50.40
C ARG A 9 -26.54 -20.88 -48.96
N GLY A 10 -26.44 -22.19 -48.72
CA GLY A 10 -26.02 -22.77 -47.45
C GLY A 10 -24.50 -22.73 -47.29
N LEU A 11 -24.02 -22.72 -46.04
CA LEU A 11 -22.60 -22.73 -45.72
C LEU A 11 -21.99 -24.10 -46.06
N THR A 12 -20.84 -24.13 -46.73
CA THR A 12 -20.15 -25.39 -47.02
C THR A 12 -19.34 -25.87 -45.79
N LEU A 13 -19.14 -27.18 -45.66
CA LEU A 13 -18.33 -27.76 -44.57
C LEU A 13 -16.89 -27.20 -44.59
N ILE A 14 -16.34 -27.01 -45.79
CA ILE A 14 -15.00 -26.45 -45.98
C ILE A 14 -14.94 -24.97 -45.54
N GLU A 15 -15.96 -24.15 -45.83
CA GLU A 15 -16.03 -22.77 -45.33
C GLU A 15 -16.05 -22.73 -43.80
N LEU A 16 -16.87 -23.57 -43.17
CA LEU A 16 -16.91 -23.66 -41.72
C LEU A 16 -15.53 -24.04 -41.15
N LEU A 17 -14.86 -25.00 -41.78
CA LEU A 17 -13.54 -25.47 -41.36
C LEU A 17 -12.49 -24.37 -41.48
N VAL A 18 -12.48 -23.63 -42.59
CA VAL A 18 -11.56 -22.50 -42.80
C VAL A 18 -11.82 -21.37 -41.79
N VAL A 19 -13.08 -21.06 -41.50
CA VAL A 19 -13.43 -20.02 -40.52
C VAL A 19 -12.99 -20.43 -39.12
N VAL A 20 -13.28 -21.65 -38.69
CA VAL A 20 -12.89 -22.14 -37.36
C VAL A 20 -11.37 -22.24 -37.24
N SER A 21 -10.65 -22.62 -38.30
CA SER A 21 -9.19 -22.69 -38.27
C SER A 21 -8.54 -21.31 -38.15
N ILE A 22 -9.05 -20.30 -38.86
CA ILE A 22 -8.59 -18.91 -38.72
C ILE A 22 -8.87 -18.40 -37.30
N LEU A 23 -10.07 -18.65 -36.76
CA LEU A 23 -10.42 -18.26 -35.39
C LEU A 23 -9.54 -18.93 -34.34
N ALA A 24 -9.17 -20.21 -34.53
CA ALA A 24 -8.28 -20.92 -33.64
C ALA A 24 -6.87 -20.29 -33.60
N ILE A 25 -6.32 -19.97 -34.77
CA ILE A 25 -5.00 -19.32 -34.88
C ILE A 25 -5.01 -17.94 -34.20
N LEU A 26 -6.03 -17.13 -34.47
CA LEU A 26 -6.17 -15.81 -33.84
C LEU A 26 -6.28 -15.93 -32.32
N SER A 27 -7.11 -16.83 -31.82
CA SER A 27 -7.33 -17.03 -30.39
C SER A 27 -6.04 -17.41 -29.67
N MET A 28 -5.23 -18.31 -30.23
CA MET A 28 -3.95 -18.71 -29.64
C MET A 28 -2.95 -17.55 -29.53
N SER A 29 -2.96 -16.62 -30.49
CA SER A 29 -2.06 -15.45 -30.44
C SER A 29 -2.47 -14.41 -29.39
N LEU A 30 -3.75 -14.34 -29.03
CA LEU A 30 -4.30 -13.31 -28.14
C LEU A 30 -4.08 -13.61 -26.65
N VAL A 31 -4.07 -14.89 -26.26
CA VAL A 31 -3.94 -15.32 -24.85
C VAL A 31 -2.72 -14.72 -24.13
N PRO A 32 -1.47 -14.85 -24.61
CA PRO A 32 -0.31 -14.31 -23.90
C PRO A 32 -0.35 -12.79 -23.77
N THR A 33 -0.93 -12.10 -24.75
CA THR A 33 -1.09 -10.64 -24.70
C THR A 33 -2.07 -10.23 -23.61
N ALA A 34 -3.19 -10.96 -23.47
CA ALA A 34 -4.17 -10.69 -22.44
C ALA A 34 -3.58 -10.86 -21.03
N GLU A 35 -2.78 -11.91 -20.79
CA GLU A 35 -2.13 -12.14 -19.50
C GLU A 35 -1.12 -11.03 -19.12
N ILE A 36 -0.34 -10.53 -20.07
CA ILE A 36 0.58 -9.42 -19.81
C ILE A 36 -0.20 -8.14 -19.47
N VAL A 37 -1.30 -7.87 -20.18
CA VAL A 37 -2.15 -6.70 -19.92
C VAL A 37 -2.77 -6.78 -18.53
N THR A 38 -3.25 -7.93 -18.09
CA THR A 38 -3.83 -8.07 -16.75
C THR A 38 -2.78 -7.82 -15.66
N VAL A 39 -1.58 -8.38 -15.79
CA VAL A 39 -0.50 -8.11 -14.82
C VAL A 39 -0.16 -6.63 -14.77
N ARG A 40 -0.02 -5.94 -15.92
CA ARG A 40 0.22 -4.48 -15.95
C ARG A 40 -0.86 -3.66 -15.25
N LEU A 41 -2.12 -4.06 -15.39
CA LEU A 41 -3.23 -3.40 -14.70
C LEU A 41 -3.11 -3.61 -13.19
N LEU A 42 -2.82 -4.84 -12.74
CA LEU A 42 -2.60 -5.13 -11.31
C LEU A 42 -1.38 -4.38 -10.75
N GLU A 43 -0.30 -4.27 -11.50
CA GLU A 43 0.89 -3.47 -11.12
C GLU A 43 0.54 -1.99 -10.97
N THR A 44 -0.23 -1.44 -11.92
CA THR A 44 -0.67 -0.04 -11.89
C THR A 44 -1.55 0.22 -10.67
N ASP A 45 -2.51 -0.67 -10.40
CA ASP A 45 -3.37 -0.60 -9.22
C ASP A 45 -2.57 -0.73 -7.92
N LEU A 46 -1.55 -1.61 -7.90
CA LEU A 46 -0.68 -1.79 -6.74
C LEU A 46 0.08 -0.51 -6.42
N GLN A 47 0.72 0.10 -7.43
CA GLN A 47 1.44 1.35 -7.25
C GLN A 47 0.50 2.49 -6.81
N ASN A 48 -0.71 2.57 -7.36
CA ASN A 48 -1.70 3.56 -6.96
C ASN A 48 -2.12 3.38 -5.49
N ASN A 49 -2.33 2.13 -5.05
CA ASN A 49 -2.69 1.82 -3.66
C ASN A 49 -1.53 2.11 -2.69
N LEU A 50 -0.29 1.78 -3.05
CA LEU A 50 0.90 2.15 -2.26
C LEU A 50 1.07 3.67 -2.16
N ARG A 51 0.92 4.40 -3.27
CA ARG A 51 0.96 5.88 -3.28
C ARG A 51 -0.15 6.47 -2.41
N LEU A 52 -1.35 5.91 -2.45
CA LEU A 52 -2.46 6.33 -1.61
C LEU A 52 -2.14 6.14 -0.13
N LEU A 53 -1.64 4.96 0.26
CA LEU A 53 -1.23 4.67 1.63
C LEU A 53 -0.13 5.63 2.10
N ARG A 54 0.96 5.77 1.33
CA ARG A 54 2.07 6.67 1.67
C ARG A 54 1.65 8.12 1.78
N ARG A 55 0.76 8.59 0.90
CA ARG A 55 0.20 9.95 1.00
C ARG A 55 -0.62 10.13 2.27
N SER A 56 -1.42 9.14 2.65
CA SER A 56 -2.19 9.20 3.90
C SER A 56 -1.30 9.16 5.13
N ILE A 57 -0.22 8.39 5.10
CA ILE A 57 0.81 8.38 6.15
C ILE A 57 1.47 9.76 6.27
N GLN A 58 1.89 10.36 5.15
CA GLN A 58 2.50 11.69 5.17
C GLN A 58 1.53 12.75 5.69
N ASN A 59 0.27 12.72 5.26
CA ASN A 59 -0.74 13.66 5.74
C ASN A 59 -1.00 13.51 7.24
N TRP A 60 -0.98 12.28 7.77
CA TRP A 60 -1.05 12.04 9.21
C TRP A 60 0.13 12.66 9.93
N HIS A 61 1.34 12.40 9.45
CA HIS A 61 2.58 12.92 10.04
C HIS A 61 2.56 14.45 10.11
N ASP A 62 2.29 15.11 8.99
CA ASP A 62 2.20 16.58 8.89
C ASP A 62 1.13 17.15 9.83
N ASP A 63 -0.04 16.51 9.92
CA ASP A 63 -1.14 16.98 10.76
C ASP A 63 -0.84 16.75 12.26
N CYS A 64 -0.17 15.65 12.60
CA CYS A 64 0.28 15.31 13.95
C CYS A 64 1.34 16.32 14.43
N GLU A 65 2.39 16.55 13.64
CA GLU A 65 3.46 17.51 13.95
C GLU A 65 2.87 18.90 14.20
N LYS A 66 1.99 19.38 13.30
CA LYS A 66 1.32 20.68 13.46
C LYS A 66 0.40 20.74 14.68
N ALA A 67 -0.24 19.63 15.05
CA ALA A 67 -1.10 19.59 16.22
C ALA A 67 -0.29 19.72 17.51
N ILE A 68 0.80 18.96 17.62
CA ILE A 68 1.71 19.04 18.76
C ILE A 68 2.37 20.42 18.85
N GLU A 69 2.79 21.00 17.73
CA GLU A 69 3.31 22.37 17.71
C GLU A 69 2.30 23.38 18.26
N ARG A 70 1.01 23.27 17.89
CA ARG A 70 -0.06 24.14 18.42
C ARG A 70 -0.27 23.94 19.92
N ASP A 71 -0.29 22.70 20.39
CA ASP A 71 -0.47 22.38 21.80
C ASP A 71 0.69 22.91 22.66
N LEU A 72 1.93 22.76 22.20
CA LEU A 72 3.12 23.31 22.88
C LEU A 72 3.09 24.84 22.94
N ARG A 73 2.66 25.51 21.85
CA ARG A 73 2.46 26.97 21.83
C ARG A 73 1.38 27.40 22.82
N ALA A 74 0.26 26.68 22.87
CA ALA A 74 -0.83 26.96 23.80
C ALA A 74 -0.42 26.75 25.27
N ALA A 75 0.45 25.77 25.53
CA ALA A 75 1.03 25.52 26.85
C ALA A 75 2.08 26.57 27.29
N GLY A 76 2.41 27.55 26.45
CA GLY A 76 3.37 28.61 26.78
C GLY A 76 4.84 28.14 26.79
N VAL A 77 5.16 27.06 26.08
CA VAL A 77 6.54 26.56 25.94
C VAL A 77 7.38 27.62 25.20
N GLY A 78 8.46 28.10 25.83
CA GLY A 78 9.24 29.21 25.30
C GLY A 78 9.89 28.92 23.93
N ASN A 79 10.61 27.80 23.80
CA ASN A 79 11.29 27.42 22.57
C ASN A 79 10.64 26.18 21.93
N VAL A 80 9.42 26.34 21.41
CA VAL A 80 8.62 25.27 20.80
C VAL A 80 9.41 24.49 19.74
N ARG A 81 10.16 25.19 18.88
CA ARG A 81 10.92 24.54 17.81
C ARG A 81 12.02 23.63 18.33
N ALA A 82 12.70 24.01 19.41
CA ALA A 82 13.69 23.15 20.05
C ALA A 82 13.03 21.93 20.71
N THR A 83 11.87 22.11 21.34
CA THR A 83 11.11 21.00 21.95
C THR A 83 10.61 20.02 20.89
N LEU A 84 10.07 20.51 19.78
CA LEU A 84 9.58 19.66 18.68
C LEU A 84 10.71 18.81 18.09
N LEU A 85 11.92 19.39 17.95
CA LEU A 85 13.10 18.70 17.43
C LEU A 85 13.64 17.63 18.41
N ALA A 86 13.30 17.71 19.69
CA ALA A 86 13.66 16.72 20.71
C ALA A 86 12.69 15.52 20.72
N ILE A 87 11.53 15.63 20.07
CA ILE A 87 10.58 14.53 19.90
C ILE A 87 11.10 13.61 18.78
N PRO A 88 11.26 12.31 19.03
CA PRO A 88 11.63 11.36 17.98
C PRO A 88 10.58 11.34 16.85
N ASP A 89 11.06 11.44 15.61
CA ASP A 89 10.21 11.54 14.41
C ASP A 89 9.20 10.38 14.26
N CYS A 90 9.55 9.20 14.79
CA CYS A 90 8.67 8.03 14.82
C CYS A 90 7.32 8.28 15.50
N PHE A 91 7.26 9.20 16.47
CA PHE A 91 6.03 9.54 17.19
C PHE A 91 5.11 10.45 16.40
N PHE A 92 5.54 11.00 15.27
CA PHE A 92 4.63 11.72 14.37
C PHE A 92 3.95 10.77 13.38
N TYR A 93 4.48 9.57 13.18
CA TYR A 93 3.88 8.56 12.32
C TYR A 93 2.71 7.82 12.98
N PRO A 94 1.77 7.27 12.19
CA PRO A 94 0.68 6.47 12.73
C PRO A 94 1.21 5.17 13.39
N PRO A 95 0.60 4.71 14.50
CA PRO A 95 0.99 3.46 15.17
C PRO A 95 0.68 2.20 14.37
N SER A 96 -0.21 2.31 13.37
CA SER A 96 -0.43 1.29 12.35
C SER A 96 -1.22 1.89 11.20
N ILE A 97 -1.23 1.22 10.04
CA ILE A 97 -2.10 1.61 8.92
C ILE A 97 -3.58 1.65 9.31
N GLY A 98 -4.00 0.84 10.28
CA GLY A 98 -5.39 0.81 10.76
C GLY A 98 -5.82 2.11 11.41
N SER A 99 -4.89 2.85 12.02
CA SER A 99 -5.20 4.17 12.60
C SER A 99 -5.60 5.20 11.55
N LEU A 100 -5.20 5.02 10.29
CA LEU A 100 -5.56 5.93 9.19
C LEU A 100 -7.06 5.93 8.88
N THR A 101 -7.81 4.93 9.35
CA THR A 101 -9.27 4.83 9.16
C THR A 101 -10.07 5.27 10.38
N THR A 102 -9.41 5.50 11.52
CA THR A 102 -10.05 5.83 12.78
C THR A 102 -9.77 7.28 13.19
N THR A 103 -10.54 7.79 14.14
CA THR A 103 -10.35 9.10 14.76
C THR A 103 -9.95 8.97 16.23
N THR A 104 -9.29 7.85 16.56
CA THR A 104 -8.87 7.55 17.94
C THR A 104 -7.76 8.51 18.36
N PRO A 105 -7.90 9.21 19.50
CA PRO A 105 -6.85 10.10 19.98
C PRO A 105 -5.52 9.36 20.15
N TYR A 106 -4.43 10.03 19.79
CA TYR A 106 -3.08 9.51 19.81
C TYR A 106 -2.18 10.44 20.62
N THR A 107 -1.53 9.92 21.65
CA THR A 107 -0.66 10.71 22.52
C THR A 107 0.78 10.64 22.04
N VAL A 108 1.44 11.79 22.05
CA VAL A 108 2.85 11.93 21.65
C VAL A 108 3.69 12.15 22.90
N TYR A 109 4.84 11.48 22.93
CA TYR A 109 5.81 11.56 24.02
C TYR A 109 7.17 12.01 23.50
N ASP A 110 8.00 12.58 24.38
CA ASP A 110 9.40 12.85 24.06
C ASP A 110 10.27 11.60 24.18
N ALA A 111 11.56 11.74 23.86
CA ALA A 111 12.54 10.67 24.01
C ALA A 111 12.68 10.13 25.45
N ALA A 112 12.33 10.93 26.46
CA ALA A 112 12.38 10.54 27.86
C ALA A 112 11.04 9.96 28.38
N GLY A 113 10.02 9.84 27.52
CA GLY A 113 8.70 9.34 27.86
C GLY A 113 7.77 10.36 28.51
N ASN A 114 8.13 11.66 28.51
CA ASN A 114 7.25 12.72 29.00
C ASN A 114 6.15 13.02 27.98
N TYR A 115 4.95 13.28 28.48
CA TYR A 115 3.81 13.67 27.65
C TYR A 115 4.05 15.03 26.96
N MET A 116 3.90 15.07 25.63
CA MET A 116 4.06 16.28 24.82
C MET A 116 2.73 16.86 24.31
N GLY A 117 1.73 16.01 24.06
CA GLY A 117 0.43 16.45 23.53
C GLY A 117 -0.45 15.28 23.09
N THR A 118 -1.70 15.59 22.75
CA THR A 118 -2.66 14.60 22.25
C THR A 118 -3.16 15.02 20.87
N PHE A 119 -2.77 14.26 19.85
CA PHE A 119 -3.26 14.42 18.51
C PHE A 119 -4.63 13.76 18.34
N ASN A 120 -5.57 14.50 17.76
CA ASN A 120 -6.91 14.01 17.41
C ASN A 120 -7.00 13.83 15.90
N PRO A 121 -6.68 12.65 15.37
CA PRO A 121 -6.64 12.42 13.92
C PRO A 121 -8.03 12.44 13.31
N ARG A 122 -8.09 12.83 12.04
CA ARG A 122 -9.23 12.54 11.16
C ARG A 122 -9.00 11.19 10.46
N ALA A 123 -10.06 10.62 9.91
CA ALA A 123 -9.90 9.49 9.00
C ALA A 123 -9.26 9.97 7.68
N TYR A 124 -8.04 9.53 7.40
CA TYR A 124 -7.30 9.79 6.16
C TYR A 124 -7.69 8.81 5.04
N LEU A 125 -8.17 7.63 5.43
CA LEU A 125 -8.66 6.59 4.54
C LEU A 125 -10.05 6.15 4.96
N LYS A 126 -10.92 5.89 3.99
CA LYS A 126 -12.24 5.30 4.25
C LYS A 126 -12.12 3.81 4.61
N PHE A 127 -11.18 3.13 3.99
CA PHE A 127 -10.83 1.73 4.20
C PHE A 127 -9.38 1.52 3.76
N ILE A 128 -8.75 0.46 4.27
CA ILE A 128 -7.43 0.04 3.80
C ILE A 128 -7.60 -0.52 2.38
N PRO A 129 -6.90 0.00 1.36
CA PRO A 129 -7.01 -0.52 0.00
C PRO A 129 -6.55 -1.98 -0.07
N ASN A 130 -7.14 -2.75 -0.99
CA ASN A 130 -6.72 -4.12 -1.21
C ASN A 130 -5.40 -4.18 -1.98
N ASN A 131 -4.59 -5.18 -1.67
CA ASN A 131 -3.51 -5.59 -2.57
C ASN A 131 -4.15 -6.29 -3.78
N PRO A 132 -3.96 -5.79 -5.02
CA PRO A 132 -4.63 -6.33 -6.20
C PRO A 132 -4.22 -7.78 -6.55
N PHE A 133 -3.03 -8.22 -6.16
CA PHE A 133 -2.56 -9.59 -6.41
C PHE A 133 -3.16 -10.63 -5.44
N ILE A 134 -3.50 -10.21 -4.22
CA ILE A 134 -4.07 -11.08 -3.17
C ILE A 134 -5.60 -10.92 -3.08
N GLN A 135 -6.13 -9.78 -3.54
CA GLN A 135 -7.52 -9.33 -3.39
C GLN A 135 -7.94 -9.16 -1.92
N ALA A 136 -6.99 -8.79 -1.05
CA ALA A 136 -7.20 -8.58 0.37
C ALA A 136 -6.37 -7.39 0.87
N PRO A 137 -6.76 -6.68 1.95
CA PRO A 137 -6.03 -5.53 2.49
C PRO A 137 -4.83 -5.97 3.34
N ILE A 138 -3.95 -6.79 2.75
CA ILE A 138 -2.77 -7.35 3.42
C ILE A 138 -1.52 -6.60 2.93
N TRP A 139 -0.88 -5.90 3.87
CA TRP A 139 0.30 -5.08 3.64
C TRP A 139 1.34 -5.34 4.74
N THR A 140 2.61 -5.20 4.39
CA THR A 140 3.71 -5.21 5.35
C THR A 140 3.99 -3.78 5.79
N GLN A 141 4.14 -3.58 7.10
CA GLN A 141 4.45 -2.30 7.73
C GLN A 141 5.91 -2.30 8.17
N HIS A 142 6.60 -1.20 7.89
CA HIS A 142 8.01 -0.99 8.20
C HIS A 142 8.18 0.20 9.12
N TYR A 143 9.08 0.06 10.09
CA TYR A 143 9.50 1.13 10.99
C TYR A 143 11.03 1.13 10.99
N ALA A 144 11.65 2.24 10.62
CA ALA A 144 13.10 2.36 10.80
C ALA A 144 13.43 2.70 12.27
N SER A 145 14.42 2.01 12.84
CA SER A 145 15.03 2.36 14.14
C SER A 145 16.54 2.54 13.94
N ALA A 146 17.11 3.66 14.44
CA ALA A 146 18.53 3.99 14.24
C ALA A 146 19.43 3.56 15.40
N THR A 147 18.92 2.80 16.37
CA THR A 147 19.77 2.15 17.35
C THR A 147 20.43 0.94 16.69
N PRO A 148 21.77 0.80 16.65
CA PRO A 148 22.39 -0.46 16.27
C PRO A 148 22.00 -1.48 17.33
N VAL A 149 20.96 -2.26 17.05
CA VAL A 149 20.50 -3.31 17.94
C VAL A 149 21.58 -4.39 17.94
N THR A 150 22.42 -4.42 18.99
CA THR A 150 23.39 -5.49 19.27
C THR A 150 22.75 -6.85 19.56
N THR A 151 21.43 -6.96 19.39
CA THR A 151 20.71 -8.20 19.24
C THR A 151 19.95 -8.09 17.93
N THR A 152 20.25 -8.94 16.97
CA THR A 152 19.52 -9.13 15.72
C THR A 152 18.01 -9.15 15.97
N SER A 153 17.35 -8.00 15.96
CA SER A 153 15.90 -7.90 15.92
C SER A 153 15.55 -8.13 14.47
N THR A 154 15.49 -9.42 14.14
CA THR A 154 15.09 -9.94 12.84
C THR A 154 13.82 -9.20 12.42
N TYR A 155 13.87 -8.61 11.23
CA TYR A 155 12.73 -8.03 10.53
C TYR A 155 11.68 -9.11 10.28
N THR A 156 10.89 -9.42 11.30
CA THR A 156 9.81 -10.40 11.22
C THR A 156 8.65 -9.90 12.05
N LEU A 157 7.51 -9.67 11.37
CA LEU A 157 6.17 -9.42 11.92
C LEU A 157 5.77 -7.99 12.32
N GLY A 158 6.36 -6.94 11.72
CA GLY A 158 5.64 -5.70 11.37
C GLY A 158 4.67 -5.06 12.41
N LEU A 159 4.96 -5.16 13.70
CA LEU A 159 4.21 -4.53 14.78
C LEU A 159 5.23 -3.99 15.78
N ILE A 160 5.57 -2.71 15.65
CA ILE A 160 6.02 -1.97 16.83
C ILE A 160 4.72 -1.54 17.52
N ASP A 161 4.32 -2.32 18.52
CA ASP A 161 3.33 -1.86 19.49
C ASP A 161 3.95 -0.66 20.23
N PRO A 162 3.38 0.56 20.16
CA PRO A 162 3.88 1.71 20.91
C PRO A 162 3.89 1.47 22.43
N ALA A 163 3.16 0.46 22.95
CA ALA A 163 3.22 0.07 24.35
C ALA A 163 4.46 -0.75 24.75
N ASN A 164 5.25 -1.26 23.79
CA ASN A 164 6.45 -2.09 24.04
C ASN A 164 7.76 -1.46 23.55
N VAL A 165 7.77 -0.17 23.21
CA VAL A 165 8.97 0.56 22.80
C VAL A 165 9.80 0.93 24.04
N GLN A 166 10.55 -0.04 24.58
CA GLN A 166 11.58 0.24 25.60
C GLN A 166 12.86 0.86 24.98
N THR A 167 13.05 0.72 23.67
CA THR A 167 14.11 1.40 22.91
C THR A 167 13.45 2.28 21.86
N ILE A 168 13.54 3.60 22.05
CA ILE A 168 13.02 4.64 21.15
C ILE A 168 13.34 4.26 19.70
N ALA A 169 12.33 3.83 18.95
CA ALA A 169 12.47 3.67 17.52
C ALA A 169 12.77 5.05 16.93
N SER A 170 13.62 5.14 15.91
CA SER A 170 13.92 6.42 15.25
C SER A 170 13.96 6.19 13.75
N GLY A 171 13.01 6.78 13.03
CA GLY A 171 12.95 6.68 11.59
C GLY A 171 11.55 6.73 11.04
N VAL A 172 11.46 6.39 9.75
CA VAL A 172 10.28 6.55 8.90
C VAL A 172 9.35 5.34 9.01
N PHE A 173 8.04 5.58 8.99
CA PHE A 173 7.02 4.56 8.78
C PHE A 173 6.71 4.40 7.29
N ASP A 174 6.82 3.19 6.78
CA ASP A 174 6.49 2.87 5.38
C ASP A 174 5.70 1.57 5.27
N VAL A 175 5.14 1.32 4.10
CA VAL A 175 4.36 0.13 3.76
C VAL A 175 4.84 -0.47 2.46
N SER A 176 4.87 -1.79 2.41
CA SER A 176 5.10 -2.51 1.17
C SER A 176 4.30 -3.81 1.10
N VAL A 177 4.54 -4.56 0.03
CA VAL A 177 3.87 -5.82 -0.24
C VAL A 177 4.46 -6.96 0.61
N PRO A 178 3.64 -7.96 1.03
CA PRO A 178 4.14 -9.12 1.75
C PRO A 178 5.28 -9.84 1.02
N PRO A 179 6.38 -10.18 1.71
CA PRO A 179 7.58 -10.75 1.07
C PRO A 179 7.42 -12.23 0.69
N ALA A 180 6.40 -12.92 1.19
CA ALA A 180 6.23 -14.35 1.03
C ALA A 180 5.46 -14.71 -0.26
N THR A 181 6.07 -15.56 -1.08
CA THR A 181 5.49 -16.11 -2.32
C THR A 181 4.13 -16.78 -2.11
N ALA A 182 3.94 -17.45 -0.96
CA ALA A 182 2.68 -18.11 -0.60
C ALA A 182 1.53 -17.11 -0.41
N THR A 183 1.81 -15.94 0.16
CA THR A 183 0.82 -14.87 0.39
C THR A 183 0.51 -14.14 -0.90
N MET A 184 1.51 -13.96 -1.78
CA MET A 184 1.39 -13.26 -3.06
C MET A 184 0.95 -14.14 -4.25
N ARG A 185 0.47 -15.38 -4.00
CA ARG A 185 0.07 -16.34 -5.06
C ARG A 185 1.12 -16.53 -6.18
N GLY A 186 2.40 -16.43 -5.85
CA GLY A 186 3.50 -16.53 -6.82
C GLY A 186 3.93 -15.21 -7.48
N PHE A 187 3.18 -14.12 -7.32
CA PHE A 187 3.53 -12.81 -7.88
C PHE A 187 4.52 -12.07 -6.99
N VAL A 188 5.82 -12.25 -7.21
CA VAL A 188 6.86 -11.62 -6.39
C VAL A 188 7.67 -10.57 -7.16
N GLN A 189 7.68 -10.68 -8.49
CA GLN A 189 8.39 -9.78 -9.40
C GLN A 189 7.42 -9.13 -10.38
N ALA A 190 7.75 -7.89 -10.72
CA ALA A 190 7.13 -7.13 -11.78
C ALA A 190 7.62 -7.58 -13.16
N LEU A 191 6.90 -7.16 -14.20
CA LEU A 191 7.24 -7.42 -15.59
C LEU A 191 8.60 -6.84 -16.02
N ASP A 192 9.13 -5.87 -15.27
CA ASP A 192 10.45 -5.28 -15.48
C ASP A 192 11.58 -5.98 -14.70
N GLY A 193 11.25 -7.01 -13.90
CA GLY A 193 12.20 -7.79 -13.09
C GLY A 193 12.46 -7.23 -11.68
N THR A 194 11.88 -6.08 -11.31
CA THR A 194 11.96 -5.57 -9.94
C THR A 194 11.05 -6.35 -8.99
N TYR A 195 11.37 -6.37 -7.69
CA TYR A 195 10.52 -7.05 -6.71
C TYR A 195 9.43 -6.11 -6.18
N TYR A 196 8.19 -6.58 -6.10
CA TYR A 196 7.07 -5.78 -5.57
C TYR A 196 7.24 -5.35 -4.11
N ARG A 197 8.06 -6.07 -3.34
CA ARG A 197 8.36 -5.72 -1.94
C ARG A 197 9.24 -4.47 -1.81
N ASP A 198 9.96 -4.13 -2.89
CA ASP A 198 10.86 -2.97 -2.96
C ASP A 198 10.11 -1.72 -3.47
N TRP A 199 8.83 -1.88 -3.84
CA TRP A 199 7.96 -0.81 -4.33
C TRP A 199 7.31 0.00 -3.23
#